data_AF-A0A849SRF1-F1
#
_entry.id   AF-A0A849SRF1-F1
#
_cell.length_a   1.000
_cell.length_b   1.000
_cell.length_c   1.000
_cell.angle_alpha   90.00
_cell.angle_beta   90.00
_cell.angle_gamma   90.00
#
_symmetry.space_group_name_H-M   'P 1'
#
loop_
_entity.id
_entity.type
_entity.pdbx_description
1 polymer ?
#
loop_
_entity_poly.entity_id
_entity_poly.type
_entity_poly.pdbx_seq_one_letter_code
_entity_poly.pdbx_strand_id
1 'polypeptide(L)'
;MLAFDDGVHVLGTEVWLDPRKRKPRAIVTHAHSDHVGRHACWVTSPATGVIATHRWQARSVEPHPFHEPWDDEGARLTLLPAGHILGSSMVLIERAGTRLLYTGDFRLGESATAEPCVPVAADVLVMECTFGEPRYRFPPRAEVLDQLCAFIDAAFADDVVPVLLAYALGKSQELARLVSERGYPVALWGAAHAMLSVYRELGVSFGSCEPLDEQTPGRMEQLREQRRVVIVPPQRSAADVLRSFPRRRTAFVSGWAIAPHVAWRPASDAAFAISDHADFDGLIEMVERVKPRKIFTLHGPDSFAGELRQRGWDATPARHANQLTLL
;
A
#
# COMPACT_ATOMS: atom_id res chain seq x y z
N MET A 1 -0.89 -26.88 7.03
CA MET A 1 -1.59 -25.60 7.16
C MET A 1 -1.32 -24.63 6.01
N LEU A 2 -0.08 -24.43 5.53
CA LEU A 2 0.19 -23.46 4.46
C LEU A 2 1.06 -24.01 3.33
N ALA A 3 0.75 -23.59 2.10
CA ALA A 3 1.64 -23.67 0.95
C ALA A 3 1.84 -22.28 0.32
N PHE A 4 3.08 -21.98 -0.05
CA PHE A 4 3.48 -20.71 -0.66
C PHE A 4 3.73 -20.91 -2.17
N ASP A 5 2.66 -20.95 -2.96
CA ASP A 5 2.71 -21.04 -4.42
C ASP A 5 1.92 -19.90 -5.04
N ASP A 6 2.62 -18.81 -5.37
CA ASP A 6 2.02 -17.65 -6.01
C ASP A 6 0.79 -17.11 -5.25
N GLY A 7 1.05 -16.70 -3.99
CA GLY A 7 0.06 -16.41 -2.95
C GLY A 7 0.27 -17.33 -1.74
N VAL A 8 -0.69 -17.34 -0.82
CA VAL A 8 -0.72 -18.28 0.32
C VAL A 8 -1.96 -19.16 0.22
N HIS A 9 -1.76 -20.48 0.18
CA HIS A 9 -2.84 -21.46 0.19
C HIS A 9 -2.99 -22.09 1.57
N VAL A 10 -4.20 -22.06 2.13
CA VAL A 10 -4.50 -22.77 3.37
C VAL A 10 -4.78 -24.23 3.03
N LEU A 11 -3.81 -25.10 3.33
CA LEU A 11 -3.85 -26.52 2.98
C LEU A 11 -5.06 -27.22 3.60
N GLY A 12 -5.76 -28.01 2.78
CA GLY A 12 -6.98 -28.71 3.15
C GLY A 12 -8.25 -27.84 3.08
N THR A 13 -8.16 -26.70 2.39
CA THR A 13 -9.28 -25.82 2.01
C THR A 13 -9.02 -25.25 0.59
N GLU A 14 -9.99 -24.55 0.02
CA GLU A 14 -9.87 -23.73 -1.19
C GLU A 14 -9.56 -22.25 -0.87
N VAL A 15 -9.18 -21.93 0.38
CA VAL A 15 -8.85 -20.57 0.82
C VAL A 15 -7.47 -20.17 0.31
N TRP A 16 -7.44 -19.18 -0.57
CA TRP A 16 -6.23 -18.54 -1.09
C TRP A 16 -6.15 -17.08 -0.65
N LEU A 17 -4.96 -16.63 -0.26
CA LEU A 17 -4.64 -15.24 0.09
C LEU A 17 -3.69 -14.65 -0.96
N ASP A 18 -4.09 -13.54 -1.56
CA ASP A 18 -3.35 -12.76 -2.56
C ASP A 18 -2.68 -13.55 -3.70
N PRO A 19 -3.33 -14.57 -4.30
CA PRO A 19 -2.73 -15.25 -5.42
C PRO A 19 -2.70 -14.38 -6.68
N ARG A 20 -1.57 -14.35 -7.40
CA ARG A 20 -1.46 -13.56 -8.65
C ARG A 20 -2.00 -14.32 -9.85
N LYS A 21 -1.99 -15.65 -9.82
CA LYS A 21 -2.69 -16.51 -10.77
C LYS A 21 -4.18 -16.52 -10.45
N ARG A 22 -4.98 -16.55 -11.52
CA ARG A 22 -6.45 -16.67 -11.42
C ARG A 22 -6.85 -17.90 -10.60
N LYS A 23 -7.81 -17.71 -9.70
CA LYS A 23 -8.46 -18.75 -8.89
C LYS A 23 -9.98 -18.64 -9.02
N PRO A 24 -10.76 -19.71 -8.74
CA PRO A 24 -12.21 -19.63 -8.68
C PRO A 24 -12.70 -18.62 -7.64
N ARG A 25 -12.08 -18.61 -6.46
CA ARG A 25 -12.34 -17.67 -5.38
C ARG A 25 -11.02 -17.40 -4.66
N ALA A 26 -10.75 -16.15 -4.30
CA ALA A 26 -9.55 -15.79 -3.56
C ALA A 26 -9.80 -14.57 -2.67
N ILE A 27 -9.17 -14.57 -1.51
CA ILE A 27 -9.09 -13.41 -0.62
C ILE A 27 -8.03 -12.48 -1.18
N VAL A 28 -8.43 -11.24 -1.44
CA VAL A 28 -7.57 -10.17 -1.92
C VAL A 28 -7.51 -9.12 -0.81
N THR A 29 -6.36 -9.04 -0.15
CA THR A 29 -6.15 -8.16 1.00
C THR A 29 -6.28 -6.71 0.63
N HIS A 30 -5.78 -6.34 -0.56
CA HIS A 30 -5.84 -5.02 -1.14
C HIS A 30 -5.61 -5.06 -2.66
N ALA A 31 -5.97 -3.98 -3.36
CA ALA A 31 -6.07 -3.97 -4.82
C ALA A 31 -4.80 -3.50 -5.58
N HIS A 32 -3.59 -3.71 -5.03
CA HIS A 32 -2.36 -3.52 -5.79
C HIS A 32 -2.09 -4.69 -6.75
N SER A 33 -1.29 -4.43 -7.78
CA SER A 33 -1.12 -5.36 -8.91
C SER A 33 -0.39 -6.65 -8.56
N ASP A 34 0.40 -6.62 -7.52
CA ASP A 34 1.25 -7.69 -7.02
C ASP A 34 0.55 -8.60 -5.99
N HIS A 35 -0.67 -8.25 -5.61
CA HIS A 35 -1.53 -9.03 -4.70
C HIS A 35 -2.76 -9.63 -5.42
N VAL A 36 -2.85 -9.44 -6.73
CA VAL A 36 -4.10 -9.62 -7.48
C VAL A 36 -3.90 -10.51 -8.69
N GLY A 37 -4.72 -11.55 -8.77
CA GLY A 37 -5.05 -12.26 -10.00
C GLY A 37 -6.44 -11.90 -10.51
N ARG A 38 -6.74 -12.25 -11.77
CA ARG A 38 -8.09 -12.05 -12.35
C ARG A 38 -9.08 -13.12 -11.86
N HIS A 39 -9.31 -13.21 -10.55
CA HIS A 39 -10.15 -14.22 -9.90
C HIS A 39 -11.60 -14.18 -10.40
N ALA A 40 -12.27 -15.33 -10.35
CA ALA A 40 -13.69 -15.38 -10.70
C ALA A 40 -14.57 -14.77 -9.60
N CYS A 41 -14.20 -14.94 -8.32
CA CYS A 41 -14.77 -14.26 -7.16
C CYS A 41 -13.66 -13.66 -6.28
N TRP A 42 -13.84 -12.41 -5.86
CA TRP A 42 -12.89 -11.65 -5.04
C TRP A 42 -13.47 -11.46 -3.64
N VAL A 43 -12.90 -12.14 -2.65
CA VAL A 43 -13.26 -11.97 -1.25
C VAL A 43 -12.44 -10.81 -0.69
N THR A 44 -13.09 -9.75 -0.22
CA THR A 44 -12.41 -8.47 0.08
C THR A 44 -13.06 -7.77 1.27
N SER A 45 -12.41 -6.73 1.82
CA SER A 45 -13.14 -5.73 2.60
C SER A 45 -14.10 -4.94 1.68
N PRO A 46 -15.16 -4.30 2.21
CA PRO A 46 -16.10 -3.53 1.39
C PRO A 46 -15.41 -2.47 0.52
N ALA A 47 -14.46 -1.71 1.10
CA ALA A 47 -13.71 -0.68 0.39
C ALA A 47 -12.78 -1.26 -0.68
N THR A 48 -12.06 -2.34 -0.38
CA THR A 48 -11.23 -3.04 -1.38
C THR A 48 -12.07 -3.58 -2.54
N GLY A 49 -13.29 -4.05 -2.27
CA GLY A 49 -14.24 -4.52 -3.29
C GLY A 49 -14.64 -3.44 -4.29
N VAL A 50 -14.96 -2.24 -3.82
CA VAL A 50 -15.25 -1.08 -4.68
C VAL A 50 -14.01 -0.70 -5.50
N ILE A 51 -12.84 -0.59 -4.85
CA ILE A 51 -11.58 -0.28 -5.56
C ILE A 51 -11.28 -1.34 -6.61
N ALA A 52 -11.45 -2.63 -6.32
CA ALA A 52 -11.23 -3.73 -7.26
C ALA A 52 -12.18 -3.66 -8.46
N THR A 53 -13.43 -3.25 -8.24
CA THR A 53 -14.42 -3.06 -9.31
C THR A 53 -13.97 -1.96 -10.27
N HIS A 54 -13.58 -0.79 -9.75
CA HIS A 54 -13.13 0.34 -10.58
C HIS A 54 -11.77 0.11 -11.25
N ARG A 55 -10.81 -0.43 -10.51
CA ARG A 55 -9.42 -0.57 -10.97
C ARG A 55 -9.20 -1.81 -11.83
N TRP A 56 -9.84 -2.92 -11.48
CA TRP A 56 -9.60 -4.23 -12.08
C TRP A 56 -10.79 -4.78 -12.85
N GLN A 57 -11.92 -4.07 -12.87
CA GLN A 57 -13.17 -4.53 -13.49
C GLN A 57 -13.59 -5.90 -12.90
N ALA A 58 -13.36 -6.09 -11.60
CA ALA A 58 -13.79 -7.28 -10.88
C ALA A 58 -15.32 -7.42 -11.01
N ARG A 59 -15.76 -8.54 -11.59
CA ARG A 59 -17.19 -8.76 -11.89
C ARG A 59 -17.97 -9.38 -10.74
N SER A 60 -17.27 -10.06 -9.84
CA SER A 60 -17.85 -10.71 -8.67
C SER A 60 -16.96 -10.41 -7.47
N VAL A 61 -17.55 -9.74 -6.50
CA VAL A 61 -16.93 -9.32 -5.25
C VAL A 61 -17.80 -9.81 -4.11
N GLU A 62 -17.17 -10.46 -3.13
CA GLU A 62 -17.78 -10.94 -1.90
C GLU A 62 -17.19 -10.12 -0.74
N PRO A 63 -17.87 -9.05 -0.31
CA PRO A 63 -17.36 -8.18 0.75
C PRO A 63 -17.60 -8.79 2.13
N HIS A 64 -16.58 -8.73 2.99
CA HIS A 64 -16.66 -9.07 4.41
C HIS A 64 -16.20 -7.87 5.25
N PRO A 65 -17.04 -7.33 6.14
CA PRO A 65 -16.64 -6.21 7.00
C PRO A 65 -15.48 -6.56 7.93
N PHE A 66 -14.73 -5.54 8.34
CA PHE A 66 -13.70 -5.73 9.36
C PHE A 66 -14.31 -6.20 10.67
N HIS A 67 -13.58 -7.06 11.38
CA HIS A 67 -13.94 -7.63 12.69
C HIS A 67 -15.17 -8.55 12.68
N GLU A 68 -15.78 -8.81 11.52
CA GLU A 68 -16.89 -9.73 11.37
C GLU A 68 -16.39 -11.10 10.87
N PRO A 69 -16.47 -12.15 11.71
CA PRO A 69 -15.99 -13.47 11.34
C PRO A 69 -16.97 -14.20 10.42
N TRP A 70 -16.44 -15.01 9.50
CA TRP A 70 -17.23 -15.96 8.72
C TRP A 70 -16.55 -17.33 8.67
N ASP A 71 -17.35 -18.39 8.46
CA ASP A 71 -16.85 -19.75 8.27
C ASP A 71 -16.62 -20.04 6.78
N ASP A 72 -15.48 -20.65 6.48
CA ASP A 72 -15.06 -21.02 5.13
C ASP A 72 -14.28 -22.34 5.17
N GLU A 73 -14.91 -23.42 4.72
CA GLU A 73 -14.32 -24.78 4.66
C GLU A 73 -13.66 -25.26 5.97
N GLY A 74 -14.31 -24.97 7.10
CA GLY A 74 -13.84 -25.37 8.43
C GLY A 74 -12.72 -24.49 8.99
N ALA A 75 -12.44 -23.36 8.35
CA ALA A 75 -11.67 -22.26 8.92
C ALA A 75 -12.61 -21.09 9.28
N ARG A 76 -12.42 -20.49 10.44
CA ARG A 76 -13.05 -19.21 10.78
C ARG A 76 -12.13 -18.08 10.36
N LEU A 77 -12.60 -17.23 9.46
CA LEU A 77 -11.84 -16.14 8.87
C LEU A 77 -12.34 -14.80 9.39
N THR A 78 -11.47 -13.82 9.52
CA THR A 78 -11.84 -12.44 9.89
C THR A 78 -10.90 -11.45 9.23
N LEU A 79 -11.44 -10.43 8.57
CA LEU A 79 -10.64 -9.32 8.07
C LEU A 79 -10.39 -8.32 9.19
N LEU A 80 -9.15 -7.83 9.27
CA LEU A 80 -8.73 -6.77 10.19
C LEU A 80 -8.07 -5.65 9.37
N PRO A 81 -8.21 -4.37 9.74
CA PRO A 81 -7.59 -3.28 8.99
C PRO A 81 -6.06 -3.39 9.04
N ALA A 82 -5.39 -3.21 7.89
CA ALA A 82 -3.93 -3.30 7.76
C ALA A 82 -3.21 -1.94 7.74
N GLY A 83 -3.92 -0.83 7.51
CA GLY A 83 -3.35 0.52 7.50
C GLY A 83 -2.49 0.89 6.30
N HIS A 84 -2.42 0.03 5.28
CA HIS A 84 -1.62 0.23 4.08
C HIS A 84 -2.29 1.20 3.10
N ILE A 85 -3.45 0.81 2.55
CA ILE A 85 -4.34 1.66 1.74
C ILE A 85 -5.78 1.53 2.25
N LEU A 86 -6.69 2.40 1.78
CA LEU A 86 -8.11 2.33 2.15
C LEU A 86 -8.67 0.91 1.90
N GLY A 87 -9.23 0.29 2.92
CA GLY A 87 -9.77 -1.07 2.85
C GLY A 87 -8.73 -2.20 2.89
N SER A 88 -7.44 -1.91 2.96
CA SER A 88 -6.40 -2.95 3.09
C SER A 88 -6.61 -3.80 4.34
N SER A 89 -6.45 -5.12 4.20
CA SER A 89 -6.85 -6.07 5.22
C SER A 89 -5.76 -7.08 5.58
N MET A 90 -5.56 -7.30 6.88
CA MET A 90 -4.98 -8.53 7.40
C MET A 90 -6.08 -9.59 7.48
N VAL A 91 -5.71 -10.86 7.40
CA VAL A 91 -6.62 -12.00 7.48
C VAL A 91 -6.26 -12.84 8.69
N LEU A 92 -7.13 -12.86 9.70
CA LEU A 92 -7.05 -13.79 10.82
C LEU A 92 -7.74 -15.10 10.41
N ILE A 93 -7.06 -16.22 10.59
CA ILE A 93 -7.54 -17.56 10.25
C ILE A 93 -7.44 -18.44 11.50
N GLU A 94 -8.58 -18.93 11.96
CA GLU A 94 -8.67 -19.82 13.12
C GLU A 94 -9.14 -21.21 12.65
N ARG A 95 -8.27 -22.21 12.77
CA ARG A 95 -8.54 -23.58 12.30
C ARG A 95 -7.82 -24.60 13.18
N ALA A 96 -8.54 -25.65 13.58
CA ALA A 96 -7.98 -26.75 14.38
C ALA A 96 -7.19 -26.28 15.62
N GLY A 97 -7.72 -25.26 16.32
CA GLY A 97 -7.10 -24.71 17.53
C GLY A 97 -5.86 -23.84 17.30
N THR A 98 -5.50 -23.54 16.05
CA THR A 98 -4.38 -22.65 15.69
C THR A 98 -4.91 -21.33 15.14
N ARG A 99 -4.31 -20.21 15.56
CA ARG A 99 -4.60 -18.86 15.06
C ARG A 99 -3.46 -18.40 14.18
N LEU A 100 -3.75 -18.06 12.93
CA LEU A 100 -2.80 -17.55 11.95
C LEU A 100 -3.20 -16.14 11.55
N LEU A 101 -2.25 -15.21 11.56
CA LEU A 101 -2.45 -13.86 11.01
C LEU A 101 -1.63 -13.71 9.73
N TYR A 102 -2.30 -13.44 8.62
CA TYR A 102 -1.68 -13.02 7.36
C TYR A 102 -1.80 -11.50 7.22
N THR A 103 -0.70 -10.77 7.06
CA THR A 103 -0.78 -9.30 7.10
C THR A 103 -1.24 -8.67 5.80
N GLY A 104 -1.04 -9.33 4.65
CA GLY A 104 -0.92 -8.60 3.38
C GLY A 104 0.18 -7.53 3.50
N ASP A 105 0.03 -6.42 2.78
CA ASP A 105 0.81 -5.22 3.03
C ASP A 105 0.18 -4.42 4.17
N PHE A 106 1.02 -3.88 5.06
CA PHE A 106 0.53 -3.21 6.27
C PHE A 106 1.38 -2.01 6.66
N ARG A 107 0.80 -1.12 7.48
CA ARG A 107 1.52 -0.05 8.17
C ARG A 107 0.88 0.25 9.52
N LEU A 108 1.69 0.24 10.58
CA LEU A 108 1.23 0.48 11.95
C LEU A 108 0.98 1.96 12.28
N GLY A 109 1.69 2.87 11.62
CA GLY A 109 1.52 4.31 11.83
C GLY A 109 0.26 4.87 11.18
N GLU A 110 -0.20 6.04 11.66
CA GLU A 110 -1.41 6.69 11.14
C GLU A 110 -1.32 6.97 9.64
N SER A 111 -2.37 6.59 8.91
CA SER A 111 -2.60 6.96 7.52
C SER A 111 -3.61 8.10 7.46
N ALA A 112 -3.44 9.00 6.49
CA ALA A 112 -4.43 10.06 6.26
C ALA A 112 -5.71 9.51 5.59
N THR A 113 -5.61 8.36 4.91
CA THR A 113 -6.67 7.87 4.01
C THR A 113 -7.04 6.40 4.21
N ALA A 114 -6.44 5.71 5.18
CA ALA A 114 -6.71 4.31 5.48
C ALA A 114 -7.08 4.11 6.95
N GLU A 115 -7.81 3.04 7.22
CA GLU A 115 -8.16 2.59 8.56
C GLU A 115 -6.89 2.25 9.37
N PRO A 116 -6.83 2.55 10.68
CA PRO A 116 -5.66 2.23 11.49
C PRO A 116 -5.43 0.72 11.55
N CYS A 117 -4.18 0.29 11.47
CA CYS A 117 -3.83 -1.13 11.57
C CYS A 117 -4.14 -1.67 12.98
N VAL A 118 -4.84 -2.81 13.07
CA VAL A 118 -5.22 -3.43 14.35
C VAL A 118 -4.68 -4.87 14.42
N PRO A 119 -3.37 -5.05 14.69
CA PRO A 119 -2.79 -6.38 14.83
C PRO A 119 -3.32 -7.09 16.07
N VAL A 120 -3.49 -8.41 15.97
CA VAL A 120 -3.98 -9.27 17.05
C VAL A 120 -2.99 -10.39 17.34
N ALA A 121 -3.02 -10.93 18.56
CA ALA A 121 -2.18 -12.08 18.89
C ALA A 121 -2.54 -13.30 18.04
N ALA A 122 -1.53 -14.05 17.58
CA ALA A 122 -1.69 -15.27 16.77
C ALA A 122 -0.53 -16.24 17.03
N ASP A 123 -0.73 -17.54 16.80
CA ASP A 123 0.32 -18.56 16.93
C ASP A 123 1.31 -18.51 15.76
N VAL A 124 0.79 -18.26 14.56
CA VAL A 124 1.56 -18.15 13.31
C VAL A 124 1.35 -16.77 12.71
N LEU A 125 2.44 -16.09 12.37
CA LEU A 125 2.41 -14.82 11.64
C LEU A 125 3.00 -15.03 10.25
N VAL A 126 2.24 -14.67 9.21
CA VAL A 126 2.72 -14.57 7.84
C VAL A 126 2.70 -13.10 7.47
N MET A 127 3.86 -12.46 7.35
CA MET A 127 3.96 -11.02 7.20
C MET A 127 4.77 -10.56 5.99
N GLU A 128 4.41 -9.41 5.42
CA GLU A 128 5.29 -8.70 4.51
C GLU A 128 6.59 -8.24 5.22
N CYS A 129 7.63 -8.02 4.46
CA CYS A 129 8.87 -7.40 4.92
C CYS A 129 9.49 -6.49 3.85
N THR A 130 8.68 -5.71 3.14
CA THR A 130 9.12 -4.86 2.00
C THR A 130 10.33 -4.01 2.37
N PHE A 131 10.34 -3.48 3.59
CA PHE A 131 11.42 -2.67 4.16
C PHE A 131 12.24 -3.41 5.24
N GLY A 132 12.42 -4.72 5.07
CA GLY A 132 13.09 -5.63 6.01
C GLY A 132 14.61 -5.47 6.17
N GLU A 133 15.21 -4.39 5.69
CA GLU A 133 16.63 -4.08 5.95
C GLU A 133 16.77 -2.88 6.89
N PRO A 134 17.73 -2.89 7.84
CA PRO A 134 17.93 -1.81 8.82
C PRO A 134 18.09 -0.39 8.24
N ARG A 135 18.47 -0.28 6.96
CA ARG A 135 18.60 0.99 6.23
C ARG A 135 17.27 1.65 5.89
N TYR A 136 16.17 0.91 5.97
CA TYR A 136 14.81 1.40 5.71
C TYR A 136 14.09 1.79 7.01
N ARG A 137 14.80 2.41 7.95
CA ARG A 137 14.18 3.14 9.07
C ARG A 137 13.82 4.52 8.60
N PHE A 138 12.54 4.84 8.57
CA PHE A 138 12.12 6.13 8.02
C PHE A 138 12.28 7.24 9.04
N PRO A 139 12.70 8.45 8.62
CA PRO A 139 12.64 9.62 9.48
C PRO A 139 11.18 9.90 9.92
N PRO A 140 10.98 10.66 11.01
CA PRO A 140 9.65 11.02 11.47
C PRO A 140 8.81 11.63 10.34
N ARG A 141 7.59 11.11 10.16
CA ARG A 141 6.72 11.50 9.04
C ARG A 141 6.45 13.00 8.98
N ALA A 142 6.30 13.65 10.13
CA ALA A 142 6.10 15.10 10.21
C ALA A 142 7.28 15.88 9.61
N GLU A 143 8.52 15.47 9.90
CA GLU A 143 9.73 16.12 9.36
C GLU A 143 9.80 15.99 7.84
N VAL A 144 9.49 14.80 7.30
CA VAL A 144 9.47 14.58 5.85
C VAL A 144 8.38 15.42 5.17
N LEU A 145 7.22 15.56 5.82
CA LEU A 145 6.15 16.41 5.31
C LEU A 145 6.52 17.89 5.32
N ASP A 146 7.22 18.36 6.35
CA ASP A 146 7.70 19.74 6.41
C ASP A 146 8.76 20.02 5.32
N GLN A 147 9.66 19.06 5.07
CA GLN A 147 10.61 19.14 3.95
C GLN A 147 9.90 19.13 2.59
N LEU A 148 8.85 18.33 2.42
CA LEU A 148 8.03 18.31 1.20
C LEU A 148 7.32 19.66 1.00
N CYS A 149 6.77 20.26 2.05
CA CYS A 149 6.16 21.59 2.00
C CYS A 149 7.19 22.66 1.60
N ALA A 150 8.38 22.64 2.20
CA ALA A 150 9.46 23.56 1.84
C ALA A 150 9.89 23.42 0.37
N PHE A 151 9.91 22.19 -0.16
CA PHE A 151 10.16 21.94 -1.59
C PHE A 151 9.05 22.53 -2.48
N ILE A 152 7.80 22.38 -2.09
CA ILE A 152 6.63 22.96 -2.79
C ILE A 152 6.72 24.49 -2.79
N ASP A 153 7.00 25.10 -1.64
CA ASP A 153 7.14 26.55 -1.50
C ASP A 153 8.28 27.11 -2.34
N ALA A 154 9.44 26.42 -2.35
CA ALA A 154 10.56 26.80 -3.18
C ALA A 154 10.24 26.70 -4.68
N ALA A 155 9.48 25.67 -5.11
CA ALA A 155 9.03 25.58 -6.49
C ALA A 155 8.12 26.77 -6.88
N PHE A 156 7.18 27.15 -6.01
CA PHE A 156 6.33 28.31 -6.27
C PHE A 156 7.10 29.63 -6.25
N ALA A 157 8.09 29.79 -5.36
CA ALA A 157 8.95 30.98 -5.33
C ALA A 157 9.75 31.16 -6.63
N ASP A 158 10.14 30.05 -7.27
CA ASP A 158 10.84 30.04 -8.55
C ASP A 158 9.90 30.11 -9.78
N ASP A 159 8.59 30.33 -9.57
CA ASP A 159 7.55 30.35 -10.61
C ASP A 159 7.56 29.07 -11.48
N VAL A 160 7.74 27.91 -10.83
CA VAL A 160 7.66 26.59 -11.46
C VAL A 160 6.63 25.69 -10.78
N VAL A 161 6.10 24.73 -11.51
CA VAL A 161 5.10 23.80 -10.96
C VAL A 161 5.77 22.67 -10.17
N PRO A 162 5.43 22.46 -8.89
CA PRO A 162 5.84 21.28 -8.15
C PRO A 162 5.05 20.06 -8.65
N VAL A 163 5.78 19.02 -9.07
CA VAL A 163 5.22 17.76 -9.54
C VAL A 163 5.68 16.61 -8.64
N LEU A 164 4.73 15.97 -7.96
CA LEU A 164 4.96 14.83 -7.09
C LEU A 164 4.72 13.52 -7.85
N LEU A 165 5.75 12.69 -7.91
CA LEU A 165 5.69 11.37 -8.54
C LEU A 165 5.33 10.32 -7.48
N ALA A 166 4.12 9.77 -7.56
CA ALA A 166 3.52 8.92 -6.53
C ALA A 166 2.62 7.83 -7.14
N TYR A 167 2.60 6.62 -6.56
CA TYR A 167 1.78 5.52 -7.09
C TYR A 167 0.29 5.89 -7.15
N ALA A 168 -0.40 5.40 -8.19
CA ALA A 168 -1.78 5.81 -8.50
C ALA A 168 -2.83 5.41 -7.44
N LEU A 169 -2.61 4.30 -6.73
CA LEU A 169 -3.47 3.79 -5.67
C LEU A 169 -2.71 3.84 -4.33
N GLY A 170 -3.33 4.41 -3.30
CA GLY A 170 -2.73 4.61 -1.97
C GLY A 170 -1.98 5.93 -1.92
N LYS A 171 -0.71 5.90 -2.33
CA LYS A 171 0.22 7.03 -2.21
C LYS A 171 -0.30 8.36 -2.75
N SER A 172 -0.89 8.36 -3.95
CA SER A 172 -1.43 9.61 -4.54
C SER A 172 -2.57 10.20 -3.72
N GLN A 173 -3.45 9.37 -3.18
CA GLN A 173 -4.58 9.84 -2.37
C GLN A 173 -4.07 10.34 -1.02
N GLU A 174 -3.17 9.59 -0.38
CA GLU A 174 -2.59 10.00 0.90
C GLU A 174 -1.87 11.35 0.77
N LEU A 175 -1.04 11.54 -0.26
CA LEU A 175 -0.37 12.80 -0.52
C LEU A 175 -1.35 13.93 -0.85
N ALA A 176 -2.37 13.67 -1.66
CA ALA A 176 -3.38 14.67 -1.99
C ALA A 176 -4.07 15.19 -0.71
N ARG A 177 -4.37 14.30 0.24
CA ARG A 177 -4.94 14.69 1.52
C ARG A 177 -3.97 15.51 2.35
N LEU A 178 -2.78 14.99 2.62
CA LEU A 178 -1.76 15.66 3.45
C LEU A 178 -1.39 17.05 2.92
N VAL A 179 -1.19 17.16 1.60
CA VAL A 179 -0.77 18.40 0.94
C VAL A 179 -1.93 19.40 0.91
N SER A 180 -3.16 18.96 0.65
CA SER A 180 -4.33 19.85 0.66
C SER A 180 -4.71 20.34 2.06
N GLU A 181 -4.53 19.54 3.11
CA GLU A 181 -4.72 19.95 4.50
C GLU A 181 -3.68 21.01 4.94
N ARG A 182 -2.51 21.04 4.30
CA ARG A 182 -1.49 22.10 4.47
C ARG A 182 -1.78 23.37 3.66
N GLY A 183 -2.92 23.43 2.96
CA GLY A 183 -3.37 24.62 2.22
C GLY A 183 -2.94 24.68 0.76
N TYR A 184 -2.30 23.64 0.24
CA TYR A 184 -1.90 23.59 -1.18
C TYR A 184 -3.01 22.98 -2.04
N PRO A 185 -3.55 23.68 -3.04
CA PRO A 185 -4.49 23.07 -3.97
C PRO A 185 -3.77 22.03 -4.83
N VAL A 186 -4.43 20.91 -5.10
CA VAL A 186 -3.84 19.74 -5.77
C VAL A 186 -4.57 19.45 -7.09
N ALA A 187 -3.79 19.10 -8.11
CA ALA A 187 -4.29 18.58 -9.38
C ALA A 187 -3.73 17.17 -9.59
N LEU A 188 -4.59 16.17 -9.84
CA LEU A 188 -4.17 14.78 -9.97
C LEU A 188 -4.32 14.29 -11.42
N TRP A 189 -3.27 13.63 -11.93
CA TRP A 189 -3.28 13.13 -13.30
C TRP A 189 -3.87 11.72 -13.43
N GLY A 190 -4.80 11.54 -14.38
CA GLY A 190 -5.22 10.24 -14.89
C GLY A 190 -5.63 9.25 -13.79
N ALA A 191 -4.93 8.12 -13.69
CA ALA A 191 -5.24 7.06 -12.74
C ALA A 191 -5.19 7.51 -11.26
N ALA A 192 -4.40 8.54 -10.92
CA ALA A 192 -4.37 9.08 -9.57
C ALA A 192 -5.69 9.79 -9.21
N HIS A 193 -6.24 10.58 -10.15
CA HIS A 193 -7.55 11.21 -9.97
C HIS A 193 -8.67 10.17 -9.96
N ALA A 194 -8.64 9.20 -10.87
CA ALA A 194 -9.65 8.15 -10.93
C ALA A 194 -9.79 7.42 -9.58
N MET A 195 -8.67 7.09 -8.92
CA MET A 195 -8.69 6.47 -7.60
C MET A 195 -9.09 7.45 -6.49
N LEU A 196 -8.75 8.74 -6.60
CA LEU A 196 -9.23 9.75 -5.65
C LEU A 196 -10.77 9.86 -5.67
N SER A 197 -11.39 9.77 -6.85
CA SER A 197 -12.86 9.77 -6.97
C SER A 197 -13.49 8.54 -6.30
N VAL A 198 -12.86 7.37 -6.41
CA VAL A 198 -13.30 6.17 -5.68
C VAL A 198 -13.15 6.35 -4.16
N TYR A 199 -12.07 6.96 -3.70
CA TYR A 199 -11.89 7.26 -2.27
C TYR A 199 -12.97 8.21 -1.74
N ARG A 200 -13.39 9.20 -2.54
CA ARG A 200 -14.50 10.10 -2.20
C ARG A 200 -15.84 9.36 -2.09
N GLU A 201 -16.12 8.44 -3.02
CA GLU A 201 -17.31 7.57 -2.96
C GLU A 201 -17.33 6.73 -1.69
N LEU A 202 -16.15 6.25 -1.26
CA LEU A 202 -15.95 5.50 -0.03
C LEU A 202 -15.89 6.38 1.24
N GLY A 203 -16.19 7.68 1.13
CA GLY A 203 -16.32 8.59 2.27
C GLY A 203 -15.04 9.29 2.73
N VAL A 204 -13.92 9.13 2.02
CA VAL A 204 -12.68 9.87 2.34
C VAL A 204 -12.78 11.30 1.84
N SER A 205 -12.62 12.25 2.77
CA SER A 205 -12.56 13.68 2.46
C SER A 205 -11.17 14.12 1.98
N PHE A 206 -11.15 15.09 1.09
CA PHE A 206 -9.93 15.76 0.60
C PHE A 206 -10.19 17.26 0.58
N GLY A 207 -9.13 18.08 0.69
CA GLY A 207 -9.22 19.52 0.47
C GLY A 207 -9.42 19.85 -1.02
N SER A 208 -8.83 20.96 -1.46
CA SER A 208 -8.90 21.38 -2.87
C SER A 208 -8.12 20.40 -3.77
N CYS A 209 -8.83 19.44 -4.35
CA CYS A 209 -8.27 18.41 -5.24
C CYS A 209 -9.13 18.30 -6.50
N GLU A 210 -8.53 18.55 -7.66
CA GLU A 210 -9.19 18.57 -8.97
C GLU A 210 -8.58 17.58 -9.95
N PRO A 211 -9.35 17.10 -10.95
CA PRO A 211 -8.81 16.34 -12.05
C PRO A 211 -7.81 17.16 -12.86
N LEU A 212 -6.85 16.46 -13.46
CA LEU A 212 -6.02 16.98 -14.51
C LEU A 212 -6.04 16.01 -15.69
N ASP A 213 -6.42 16.49 -16.86
CA ASP A 213 -6.54 15.71 -18.09
C ASP A 213 -5.89 16.40 -19.31
N GLU A 214 -5.87 15.70 -20.44
CA GLU A 214 -5.29 16.18 -21.70
C GLU A 214 -6.07 17.38 -22.29
N GLN A 215 -7.31 17.60 -21.86
CA GLN A 215 -8.23 18.56 -22.47
C GLN A 215 -8.24 19.92 -21.78
N THR A 216 -7.53 20.09 -20.65
CA THR A 216 -7.48 21.35 -19.89
C THR A 216 -6.65 22.41 -20.67
N PRO A 217 -7.26 23.41 -21.34
CA PRO A 217 -6.53 24.41 -22.14
C PRO A 217 -5.79 25.42 -21.23
N GLY A 218 -4.64 25.97 -21.66
CA GLY A 218 -3.88 26.96 -20.84
C GLY A 218 -3.19 26.38 -19.59
N ARG A 219 -3.12 25.05 -19.51
CA ARG A 219 -2.81 24.20 -18.36
C ARG A 219 -1.69 24.67 -17.43
N MET A 220 -0.59 25.23 -17.95
CA MET A 220 0.56 25.60 -17.14
C MET A 220 0.39 26.94 -16.42
N GLU A 221 -0.06 27.95 -17.14
CA GLU A 221 -0.29 29.29 -16.56
C GLU A 221 -1.36 29.20 -15.49
N GLN A 222 -2.47 28.50 -15.79
CA GLN A 222 -3.53 28.27 -14.82
C GLN A 222 -3.06 27.50 -13.58
N LEU A 223 -2.26 26.43 -13.74
CA LEU A 223 -1.73 25.69 -12.57
C LEU A 223 -0.78 26.54 -11.72
N ARG A 224 0.05 27.39 -12.34
CA ARG A 224 0.97 28.29 -11.62
C ARG A 224 0.23 29.43 -10.92
N GLU A 225 -0.69 30.09 -11.62
CA GLU A 225 -1.53 31.16 -11.06
C GLU A 225 -2.36 30.66 -9.88
N GLN A 226 -2.90 29.45 -9.99
CA GLN A 226 -3.66 28.80 -8.92
C GLN A 226 -2.77 28.12 -7.87
N ARG A 227 -1.43 28.21 -8.01
CA ARG A 227 -0.43 27.60 -7.12
C ARG A 227 -0.73 26.13 -6.82
N ARG A 228 -1.02 25.35 -7.87
CA ARG A 228 -1.37 23.93 -7.72
C ARG A 228 -0.15 23.02 -7.67
N VAL A 229 -0.21 22.04 -6.78
CA VAL A 229 0.69 20.90 -6.75
C VAL A 229 0.13 19.81 -7.67
N VAL A 230 0.97 19.28 -8.55
CA VAL A 230 0.53 18.24 -9.50
C VAL A 230 1.00 16.86 -9.01
N ILE A 231 0.10 15.89 -8.93
CA ILE A 231 0.45 14.49 -8.62
C ILE A 231 0.35 13.64 -9.88
N VAL A 232 1.44 12.95 -10.23
CA VAL A 232 1.55 12.11 -11.44
C VAL A 232 2.07 10.71 -11.08
N PRO A 233 1.38 9.63 -11.49
CA PRO A 233 1.91 8.28 -11.35
C PRO A 233 3.21 8.05 -12.15
N PRO A 234 4.25 7.41 -11.58
CA PRO A 234 5.56 7.23 -12.22
C PRO A 234 5.59 6.14 -13.32
N GLN A 235 4.52 5.98 -14.08
CA GLN A 235 4.39 4.98 -15.15
C GLN A 235 4.98 5.49 -16.48
N ARG A 236 5.00 4.66 -17.54
CA ARG A 236 5.58 5.06 -18.85
C ARG A 236 5.00 6.37 -19.40
N SER A 237 3.70 6.61 -19.19
CA SER A 237 3.03 7.85 -19.60
C SER A 237 3.47 9.09 -18.82
N ALA A 238 4.15 8.93 -17.68
CA ALA A 238 4.65 10.05 -16.89
C ALA A 238 5.60 10.93 -17.71
N ALA A 239 6.43 10.36 -18.59
CA ALA A 239 7.33 11.16 -19.41
C ALA A 239 6.59 12.14 -20.34
N ASP A 240 5.48 11.70 -20.93
CA ASP A 240 4.67 12.49 -21.86
C ASP A 240 3.96 13.62 -21.12
N VAL A 241 3.40 13.28 -19.96
CA VAL A 241 2.77 14.21 -19.03
C VAL A 241 3.79 15.23 -18.54
N LEU A 242 4.96 14.78 -18.09
CA LEU A 242 6.02 15.65 -17.64
C LEU A 242 6.47 16.59 -18.76
N ARG A 243 6.62 16.14 -20.01
CA ARG A 243 6.97 17.00 -21.16
C ARG A 243 5.98 18.16 -21.38
N SER A 244 4.73 18.05 -20.95
CA SER A 244 3.77 19.18 -21.01
C SER A 244 4.00 20.24 -19.91
N PHE A 245 4.88 19.96 -18.94
CA PHE A 245 5.33 20.89 -17.90
C PHE A 245 6.83 21.22 -18.04
N PRO A 246 7.23 22.12 -18.95
CA PRO A 246 8.66 22.43 -19.17
C PRO A 246 9.29 23.17 -17.97
N ARG A 247 8.53 24.03 -17.29
CA ARG A 247 8.94 24.72 -16.06
C ARG A 247 8.36 24.01 -14.84
N ARG A 248 9.06 22.98 -14.38
CA ARG A 248 8.64 22.15 -13.25
C ARG A 248 9.81 21.86 -12.32
N ARG A 249 9.47 21.50 -11.09
CA ARG A 249 10.37 20.80 -10.17
C ARG A 249 9.71 19.50 -9.74
N THR A 250 10.44 18.40 -9.82
CA THR A 250 9.92 17.05 -9.62
C THR A 250 10.43 16.44 -8.33
N ALA A 251 9.54 15.78 -7.58
CA ALA A 251 9.90 15.02 -6.40
C ALA A 251 9.35 13.61 -6.48
N PHE A 252 10.18 12.60 -6.25
CA PHE A 252 9.71 11.22 -6.07
C PHE A 252 9.33 10.96 -4.62
N VAL A 253 8.10 10.51 -4.39
CA VAL A 253 7.57 10.33 -3.04
C VAL A 253 7.20 8.85 -2.84
N SER A 254 8.01 8.15 -2.04
CA SER A 254 7.90 6.72 -1.80
C SER A 254 8.79 6.31 -0.63
N GLY A 255 8.48 5.22 0.07
CA GLY A 255 9.41 4.63 1.05
C GLY A 255 10.79 4.30 0.46
N TRP A 256 10.85 3.99 -0.84
CA TRP A 256 12.11 3.74 -1.56
C TRP A 256 13.02 4.98 -1.69
N ALA A 257 12.50 6.19 -1.42
CA ALA A 257 13.26 7.43 -1.52
C ALA A 257 14.37 7.58 -0.47
N ILE A 258 14.38 6.76 0.59
CA ILE A 258 15.44 6.78 1.60
C ILE A 258 16.79 6.28 1.05
N ALA A 259 16.76 5.42 0.03
CA ALA A 259 17.98 4.88 -0.57
C ALA A 259 18.45 5.77 -1.74
N PRO A 260 19.74 6.17 -1.79
CA PRO A 260 20.25 7.08 -2.80
C PRO A 260 20.23 6.47 -4.22
N HIS A 261 20.29 5.15 -4.33
CA HIS A 261 20.32 4.43 -5.60
C HIS A 261 19.33 3.26 -5.58
N VAL A 262 18.14 3.50 -6.12
CA VAL A 262 17.15 2.47 -6.41
C VAL A 262 16.99 2.42 -7.91
N ALA A 263 17.31 1.27 -8.53
CA ALA A 263 17.43 1.13 -9.99
C ALA A 263 16.17 1.54 -10.78
N TRP A 264 14.99 1.44 -10.15
CA TRP A 264 13.69 1.82 -10.76
C TRP A 264 13.19 3.21 -10.34
N ARG A 265 13.93 3.96 -9.51
CA ARG A 265 13.51 5.30 -9.09
C ARG A 265 13.47 6.21 -10.32
N PRO A 266 12.34 6.91 -10.58
CA PRO A 266 12.28 7.90 -11.65
C PRO A 266 13.29 9.03 -11.40
N ALA A 267 13.92 9.51 -12.47
CA ALA A 267 14.71 10.74 -12.42
C ALA A 267 13.84 11.88 -11.87
N SER A 268 14.31 12.52 -10.81
CA SER A 268 13.59 13.58 -10.09
C SER A 268 14.58 14.49 -9.36
N ASP A 269 14.20 15.76 -9.19
CA ASP A 269 15.04 16.79 -8.55
C ASP A 269 15.16 16.58 -7.03
N ALA A 270 14.14 15.98 -6.41
CA ALA A 270 14.11 15.63 -4.99
C ALA A 270 13.49 14.24 -4.74
N ALA A 271 13.65 13.74 -3.52
CA ALA A 271 13.04 12.48 -3.06
C ALA A 271 12.58 12.60 -1.60
N PHE A 272 11.40 12.08 -1.27
CA PHE A 272 10.84 12.12 0.08
C PHE A 272 10.34 10.75 0.51
N ALA A 273 10.81 10.27 1.67
CA ALA A 273 10.51 8.95 2.22
C ALA A 273 9.15 8.93 2.95
N ILE A 274 8.06 8.96 2.17
CA ILE A 274 6.70 8.73 2.69
C ILE A 274 6.25 7.37 2.18
N SER A 275 6.07 6.41 3.08
CA SER A 275 5.70 5.03 2.77
C SER A 275 4.31 4.67 3.27
N ASP A 276 3.62 3.81 2.51
CA ASP A 276 2.36 3.18 2.92
C ASP A 276 2.61 1.81 3.56
N HIS A 277 3.87 1.37 3.64
CA HIS A 277 4.27 0.15 4.34
C HIS A 277 4.93 0.49 5.69
N ALA A 278 4.99 -0.51 6.56
CA ALA A 278 5.83 -0.48 7.74
C ALA A 278 7.31 -0.32 7.34
N ASP A 279 8.02 0.50 8.11
CA ASP A 279 9.46 0.61 8.01
C ASP A 279 10.13 -0.52 8.81
N PHE A 280 11.45 -0.58 8.83
CA PHE A 280 12.15 -1.68 9.51
C PHE A 280 11.72 -1.85 10.97
N ASP A 281 11.59 -0.76 11.73
CA ASP A 281 11.21 -0.83 13.14
C ASP A 281 9.72 -1.18 13.30
N GLY A 282 8.84 -0.70 12.40
CA GLY A 282 7.44 -1.11 12.35
C GLY A 282 7.23 -2.59 12.02
N LEU A 283 8.12 -3.21 11.23
CA LEU A 283 8.10 -4.66 11.00
C LEU A 283 8.45 -5.43 12.28
N ILE A 284 9.45 -4.97 13.04
CA ILE A 284 9.78 -5.57 14.35
C ILE A 284 8.62 -5.40 15.33
N GLU A 285 8.03 -4.21 15.38
CA GLU A 285 6.91 -3.90 16.25
C GLU A 285 5.68 -4.78 15.95
N MET A 286 5.40 -5.09 14.68
CA MET A 286 4.33 -6.03 14.31
C MET A 286 4.53 -7.40 14.97
N VAL A 287 5.76 -7.92 14.95
CA VAL A 287 6.09 -9.21 15.59
C VAL A 287 5.89 -9.13 17.10
N GLU A 288 6.34 -8.04 17.73
CA GLU A 288 6.21 -7.81 19.18
C GLU A 288 4.75 -7.68 19.64
N ARG A 289 3.89 -7.07 18.81
CA ARG A 289 2.45 -6.94 19.06
C ARG A 289 1.71 -8.27 18.87
N VAL A 290 2.05 -9.06 17.84
CA VAL A 290 1.39 -10.34 17.52
C VAL A 290 1.86 -11.47 18.44
N LYS A 291 3.12 -11.44 18.90
CA LYS A 291 3.75 -12.47 19.75
C LYS A 291 3.63 -13.91 19.20
N PRO A 292 4.00 -14.15 17.92
CA PRO A 292 3.83 -15.45 17.29
C PRO A 292 4.87 -16.48 17.78
N ARG A 293 4.50 -17.76 17.71
CA ARG A 293 5.44 -18.87 17.90
C ARG A 293 6.22 -19.20 16.63
N LYS A 294 5.63 -18.91 15.46
CA LYS A 294 6.25 -19.13 14.14
C LYS A 294 5.98 -17.94 13.23
N ILE A 295 7.00 -17.51 12.48
CA ILE A 295 6.93 -16.40 11.53
C ILE A 295 7.34 -16.86 10.13
N PHE A 296 6.56 -16.45 9.14
CA PHE A 296 6.89 -16.53 7.73
C PHE A 296 6.97 -15.13 7.13
N THR A 297 8.07 -14.81 6.45
CA THR A 297 8.28 -13.49 5.84
C THR A 297 8.10 -13.55 4.32
N LEU A 298 7.39 -12.58 3.74
CA LEU A 298 7.06 -12.45 2.32
C LEU A 298 7.40 -11.05 1.79
N HIS A 299 7.38 -10.86 0.46
CA HIS A 299 7.44 -9.54 -0.20
C HIS A 299 8.69 -8.68 0.09
N GLY A 300 9.76 -9.28 0.64
CA GLY A 300 10.99 -8.59 0.98
C GLY A 300 12.21 -9.52 1.07
N PRO A 301 13.33 -9.06 1.63
CA PRO A 301 14.57 -9.81 1.63
C PRO A 301 14.56 -10.93 2.67
N ASP A 302 15.09 -12.09 2.29
CA ASP A 302 15.29 -13.25 3.18
C ASP A 302 16.10 -12.93 4.44
N SER A 303 16.96 -11.90 4.38
CA SER A 303 17.78 -11.45 5.51
C SER A 303 16.93 -11.01 6.71
N PHE A 304 15.69 -10.54 6.49
CA PHE A 304 14.80 -10.13 7.59
C PHE A 304 14.40 -11.31 8.49
N ALA A 305 14.18 -12.50 7.95
CA ALA A 305 13.99 -13.69 8.77
C ALA A 305 15.26 -14.04 9.58
N GLY A 306 16.44 -13.74 9.05
CA GLY A 306 17.71 -13.84 9.78
C GLY A 306 17.76 -12.90 10.98
N GLU A 307 17.37 -11.64 10.78
CA GLU A 307 17.28 -10.62 11.83
C GLU A 307 16.31 -11.04 12.95
N LEU A 308 15.11 -11.52 12.59
CA LEU A 308 14.13 -12.01 13.57
C LEU A 308 14.68 -13.18 14.41
N ARG A 309 15.43 -14.10 13.80
CA ARG A 309 16.09 -15.21 14.52
C ARG A 309 17.16 -14.72 15.49
N GLN A 310 17.93 -13.70 15.13
CA GLN A 310 18.90 -13.09 16.06
C GLN A 310 18.21 -12.46 17.28
N ARG A 311 16.95 -12.02 17.11
CA ARG A 311 16.10 -11.48 18.18
C ARG A 311 15.32 -12.55 18.96
N GLY A 312 15.54 -13.84 18.68
CA GLY A 312 14.95 -14.95 19.41
C GLY A 312 13.61 -15.45 18.85
N TRP A 313 13.18 -14.99 17.68
CA TRP A 313 11.95 -15.46 17.04
C TRP A 313 12.20 -16.63 16.08
N ASP A 314 11.30 -17.61 16.02
CA ASP A 314 11.34 -18.65 14.99
C ASP A 314 10.77 -18.11 13.67
N ALA A 315 11.65 -17.63 12.79
CA ALA A 315 11.29 -17.05 11.51
C ALA A 315 11.92 -17.80 10.32
N THR A 316 11.18 -17.86 9.20
CA THR A 316 11.65 -18.47 7.95
C THR A 316 11.10 -17.71 6.74
N PRO A 317 11.91 -17.43 5.70
CA PRO A 317 11.38 -16.87 4.46
C PRO A 317 10.36 -17.82 3.83
N ALA A 318 9.19 -17.31 3.45
CA ALA A 318 8.19 -18.13 2.77
C ALA A 318 8.65 -18.42 1.33
N ARG A 319 8.84 -19.71 1.05
CA ARG A 319 9.27 -20.24 -0.25
C ARG A 319 8.42 -21.46 -0.58
N HIS A 320 8.32 -21.80 -1.87
CA HIS A 320 7.57 -22.98 -2.33
C HIS A 320 8.03 -24.30 -1.66
N ALA A 321 9.29 -24.38 -1.23
CA ALA A 321 9.83 -25.53 -0.49
C ALA A 321 9.44 -25.58 1.00
N ASN A 322 8.99 -24.47 1.57
CA ASN A 322 8.67 -24.34 3.00
C ASN A 322 7.16 -24.56 3.21
N GLN A 323 6.68 -25.77 2.92
CA GLN A 323 5.30 -26.14 3.24
C GLN A 323 5.21 -26.44 4.74
N LEU A 324 4.30 -25.76 5.43
CA LEU A 324 4.00 -26.12 6.81
C LEU A 324 2.89 -27.17 6.79
N THR A 325 3.25 -28.44 6.92
CA THR A 325 2.30 -29.52 7.23
C THR A 325 2.47 -29.82 8.70
N LEU A 326 1.43 -29.56 9.51
CA LEU A 326 1.41 -30.09 10.87
C LEU A 326 0.83 -31.49 10.76
N LEU A 327 1.55 -32.46 11.34
CA LEU A 327 1.14 -33.85 11.55
C LEU A 327 -0.26 -33.92 12.17
#